data_AF-A0A8H7W1H2-F1
#
_entry.id   AF-A0A8H7W1H2-F1
#
_cell.length_a   1.000
_cell.length_b   1.000
_cell.length_c   1.000
_cell.angle_alpha   90.00
_cell.angle_beta   90.00
_cell.angle_gamma   90.00
#
_symmetry.space_group_name_H-M   'P 1'
#
loop_
_entity.id
_entity.type
_entity.pdbx_description
1 polymer ?
#
loop_
_entity_poly.entity_id
_entity_poly.type
_entity_poly.pdbx_seq_one_letter_code
_entity_poly.pdbx_strand_id
1 'polypeptide(L)'
;MDPYDPIWKSYFTPSELLEISSYKSKALEDFPEDLSIYLNSYDKEWESAVDLYNFADGHRHDLIKESERKWIKESILGVSALFLDDEAIALTDFSESDLLHSVWRFIYRAFFSSPVKAMLGERCSVAVAMGRNEDRSLEDLEKRERKSVGSKVDILFKAGVHELGSREAEKSNIVPIDDKYLNDGLMKLPKTLRDMLSMLVEVNPEKTNSLVTVGFLLMGLEMEVIFMDVPVGHSIARVSKSHKFGFPVSHSTITIDFIPLLEITWKGKKMMERTILALNDRKRKAATMMLPAGVVNEATLSFSFVRSRFKQVQHKNSVYMSR
;
A
#
# COMPACT_ATOMS: atom_id res chain seq x y z
N MET A 1 2.76 -11.78 -7.99
CA MET A 1 2.42 -11.71 -9.42
C MET A 1 1.40 -10.59 -9.60
N ASP A 2 1.59 -9.75 -10.60
CA ASP A 2 0.62 -8.74 -11.01
C ASP A 2 -0.05 -9.21 -12.32
N PRO A 3 -1.30 -9.71 -12.32
CA PRO A 3 -1.93 -10.26 -13.51
C PRO A 3 -2.21 -9.20 -14.59
N TYR A 4 -2.08 -7.91 -14.28
CA TYR A 4 -2.28 -6.81 -15.22
C TYR A 4 -0.99 -6.40 -15.95
N ASP A 5 0.17 -6.88 -15.51
CA ASP A 5 1.43 -6.57 -16.17
C ASP A 5 1.49 -7.22 -17.58
N PRO A 6 1.81 -6.44 -18.64
CA PRO A 6 1.90 -6.96 -20.00
C PRO A 6 2.84 -8.16 -20.17
N ILE A 7 3.86 -8.31 -19.32
CA ILE A 7 4.82 -9.42 -19.40
C ILE A 7 4.13 -10.77 -19.30
N TRP A 8 3.00 -10.88 -18.58
CA TRP A 8 2.30 -12.14 -18.37
C TRP A 8 1.49 -12.61 -19.57
N LYS A 9 1.22 -11.72 -20.53
CA LYS A 9 0.49 -12.06 -21.76
C LYS A 9 1.24 -13.04 -22.67
N SER A 10 2.55 -13.20 -22.48
CA SER A 10 3.34 -14.23 -23.18
C SER A 10 3.37 -15.58 -22.47
N TYR A 11 2.88 -15.67 -21.23
CA TYR A 11 2.90 -16.89 -20.42
C TYR A 11 1.50 -17.44 -20.14
N PHE A 12 0.48 -16.59 -20.13
CA PHE A 12 -0.89 -16.95 -19.77
C PHE A 12 -1.88 -16.41 -20.81
N THR A 13 -2.94 -17.18 -21.03
CA THR A 13 -4.11 -16.76 -21.80
C THR A 13 -4.91 -15.68 -21.05
N PRO A 14 -5.75 -14.89 -21.75
CA PRO A 14 -6.63 -13.93 -21.08
C PRO A 14 -7.56 -14.56 -20.04
N SER A 15 -8.03 -15.78 -20.28
CA SER A 15 -8.87 -16.53 -19.34
C SER A 15 -8.12 -16.95 -18.08
N GLU A 16 -6.87 -17.41 -18.22
CA GLU A 16 -6.02 -17.73 -17.05
C GLU A 16 -5.67 -16.48 -16.24
N LEU A 17 -5.39 -15.34 -16.89
CA LEU A 17 -5.14 -14.07 -16.18
C LEU A 17 -6.38 -13.60 -15.41
N LEU A 18 -7.58 -13.77 -15.98
CA LEU A 18 -8.84 -13.48 -15.31
C LEU A 18 -9.08 -14.42 -14.13
N GLU A 19 -8.77 -15.70 -14.27
CA GLU A 19 -8.84 -16.66 -13.17
C GLU A 19 -7.89 -16.24 -12.05
N ILE A 20 -6.63 -15.94 -12.36
CA ILE A 20 -5.63 -15.50 -11.37
C ILE A 20 -6.07 -14.22 -10.64
N SER A 21 -6.63 -13.25 -11.36
CA SER A 21 -7.06 -11.98 -10.76
C SER A 21 -8.32 -12.11 -9.89
N SER A 22 -9.24 -13.02 -10.25
CA SER A 22 -10.53 -13.19 -9.55
C SER A 22 -10.52 -14.27 -8.47
N TYR A 23 -9.62 -15.26 -8.57
CA TYR A 23 -9.61 -16.42 -7.67
C TYR A 23 -9.40 -16.01 -6.21
N LYS A 24 -10.41 -16.27 -5.37
CA LYS A 24 -10.43 -15.90 -3.94
C LYS A 24 -10.04 -14.44 -3.68
N SER A 25 -10.42 -13.55 -4.61
CA SER A 25 -10.13 -12.12 -4.49
C SER A 25 -10.67 -11.53 -3.19
N LYS A 26 -9.89 -10.62 -2.60
CA LYS A 26 -10.31 -9.88 -1.42
C LYS A 26 -11.13 -8.70 -1.88
N ALA A 27 -12.44 -8.78 -1.61
CA ALA A 27 -13.35 -7.68 -1.89
C ALA A 27 -12.98 -6.46 -1.03
N LEU A 28 -12.99 -5.29 -1.66
CA LEU A 28 -13.03 -4.03 -0.94
C LEU A 28 -14.33 -3.98 -0.12
N GLU A 29 -14.27 -3.37 1.05
CA GLU A 29 -15.46 -3.19 1.87
C GLU A 29 -16.45 -2.27 1.17
N ASP A 30 -17.74 -2.62 1.21
CA ASP A 30 -18.79 -1.74 0.74
C ASP A 30 -18.82 -0.47 1.59
N PHE A 31 -18.98 0.66 0.93
CA PHE A 31 -19.08 1.93 1.63
C PHE A 31 -20.39 1.93 2.43
N PRO A 32 -20.37 2.21 3.75
CA PRO A 32 -21.57 2.12 4.59
C PRO A 32 -22.68 3.01 4.04
N GLU A 33 -23.91 2.51 4.04
CA GLU A 33 -25.05 3.23 3.44
C GLU A 33 -25.24 4.62 4.05
N ASP A 34 -25.10 4.75 5.37
CA ASP A 34 -25.22 6.04 6.06
C ASP A 34 -24.11 7.03 5.66
N LEU A 35 -22.91 6.52 5.40
CA LEU A 35 -21.78 7.31 4.94
C LEU A 35 -21.91 7.64 3.45
N SER A 36 -22.47 6.73 2.65
CA SER A 36 -22.79 6.94 1.23
C SER A 36 -23.83 8.04 1.07
N ILE A 37 -24.92 8.02 1.85
CA ILE A 37 -25.92 9.08 1.88
C ILE A 37 -25.28 10.42 2.21
N TYR A 38 -24.39 10.46 3.21
CA TYR A 38 -23.67 11.68 3.57
C TYR A 38 -22.73 12.16 2.47
N LEU A 39 -21.94 11.26 1.87
CA LEU A 39 -21.00 11.58 0.79
C LEU A 39 -21.74 12.07 -0.47
N ASN A 40 -22.85 11.42 -0.84
CA ASN A 40 -23.70 11.80 -1.96
C ASN A 40 -24.45 13.11 -1.72
N SER A 41 -24.52 13.62 -0.48
CA SER A 41 -25.08 14.95 -0.23
C SER A 41 -24.27 16.09 -0.87
N TYR A 42 -23.00 15.81 -1.20
CA TYR A 42 -22.09 16.68 -1.95
C TYR A 42 -22.20 16.49 -3.47
N ASP A 43 -22.78 15.38 -3.94
CA ASP A 43 -22.92 15.05 -5.37
C ASP A 43 -24.07 15.85 -6.00
N LYS A 44 -23.79 17.13 -6.25
CA LYS A 44 -24.69 18.13 -6.80
C LYS A 44 -23.90 19.06 -7.70
N GLU A 45 -24.60 19.76 -8.57
CA GLU A 45 -24.00 20.89 -9.27
C GLU A 45 -23.84 22.06 -8.29
N TRP A 46 -22.63 22.58 -8.21
CA TRP A 46 -22.27 23.75 -7.40
C TRP A 46 -21.92 24.90 -8.33
N GLU A 47 -22.44 26.10 -8.05
CA GLU A 47 -22.15 27.29 -8.87
C GLU A 47 -20.69 27.73 -8.76
N SER A 48 -20.07 27.51 -7.60
CA SER A 48 -18.66 27.82 -7.35
C SER A 48 -18.04 26.89 -6.30
N ALA A 49 -16.71 26.89 -6.21
CA ALA A 49 -16.00 26.22 -5.10
C ALA A 49 -16.36 26.83 -3.73
N VAL A 50 -16.69 28.12 -3.68
CA VAL A 50 -17.10 28.83 -2.45
C VAL A 50 -18.42 28.27 -1.93
N ASP A 51 -19.37 27.94 -2.80
CA ASP A 51 -20.67 27.38 -2.39
C ASP A 51 -20.50 25.98 -1.80
N LEU A 52 -19.68 25.13 -2.44
CA LEU A 52 -19.32 23.82 -1.91
C LEU A 52 -18.60 23.94 -0.56
N TYR A 53 -17.67 24.88 -0.43
CA TYR A 53 -16.96 25.16 0.82
C TYR A 53 -17.94 25.54 1.92
N ASN A 54 -18.83 26.50 1.68
CA ASN A 54 -19.81 26.99 2.65
C ASN A 54 -20.80 25.88 3.05
N PHE A 55 -21.26 25.07 2.09
CA PHE A 55 -22.09 23.91 2.37
C PHE A 55 -21.37 22.92 3.28
N ALA A 56 -20.11 22.57 2.97
CA ALA A 56 -19.32 21.69 3.82
C ALA A 56 -19.09 22.29 5.22
N ASP A 57 -18.81 23.58 5.32
CA ASP A 57 -18.51 24.21 6.60
C ASP A 57 -19.72 24.26 7.55
N GLY A 58 -20.93 24.39 7.00
CA GLY A 58 -22.18 24.36 7.75
C GLY A 58 -22.42 23.05 8.53
N HIS A 59 -21.74 21.96 8.19
CA HIS A 59 -21.87 20.68 8.89
C HIS A 59 -21.01 20.64 10.17
N ARG A 60 -21.57 20.10 11.26
CA ARG A 60 -20.85 19.88 12.52
C ARG A 60 -20.89 18.39 12.87
N HIS A 61 -19.71 17.80 13.08
CA HIS A 61 -19.54 16.39 13.39
C HIS A 61 -18.72 16.21 14.65
N ASP A 62 -19.09 15.24 15.48
CA ASP A 62 -18.31 14.87 16.66
C ASP A 62 -16.93 14.30 16.26
N LEU A 63 -15.88 14.69 16.98
CA LEU A 63 -14.49 14.29 16.68
C LEU A 63 -14.26 12.78 16.72
N ILE A 64 -15.02 12.07 17.55
CA ILE A 64 -14.79 10.66 17.87
C ILE A 64 -15.91 9.80 17.28
N LYS A 65 -17.18 10.19 17.50
CA LYS A 65 -18.34 9.40 17.11
C LYS A 65 -18.63 9.45 15.60
N GLU A 66 -18.27 10.55 14.94
CA GLU A 66 -18.54 10.81 13.53
C GLU A 66 -17.25 11.10 12.76
N SER A 67 -16.18 10.37 13.12
CA SER A 67 -14.83 10.67 12.64
C SER A 67 -14.69 10.60 11.12
N GLU A 68 -15.42 9.68 10.47
CA GLU A 68 -15.47 9.50 9.03
C GLU A 68 -16.20 10.67 8.33
N ARG A 69 -17.34 11.11 8.86
CA ARG A 69 -18.08 12.27 8.32
C ARG A 69 -17.27 13.54 8.47
N LYS A 70 -16.59 13.69 9.62
CA LYS A 70 -15.67 14.79 9.85
C LYS A 70 -14.52 14.80 8.83
N TRP A 71 -13.91 13.63 8.60
CA TRP A 71 -12.83 13.51 7.62
C TRP A 71 -13.31 13.84 6.20
N ILE A 72 -14.48 13.37 5.78
CA ILE A 72 -15.10 13.73 4.49
C ILE A 72 -15.28 15.26 4.42
N LYS A 73 -15.93 15.87 5.42
CA LYS A 73 -16.10 17.33 5.50
C LYS A 73 -14.77 18.06 5.33
N GLU A 74 -13.77 17.73 6.15
CA GLU A 74 -12.46 18.39 6.13
C GLU A 74 -11.73 18.21 4.79
N SER A 75 -11.98 17.09 4.11
CA SER A 75 -11.42 16.83 2.78
C SER A 75 -12.12 17.66 1.71
N ILE A 76 -13.45 17.77 1.76
CA ILE A 76 -14.24 18.63 0.87
C ILE A 76 -13.86 20.11 1.05
N LEU A 77 -13.72 20.58 2.29
CA LEU A 77 -13.22 21.93 2.57
C LEU A 77 -11.82 22.14 1.99
N GLY A 78 -10.94 21.14 2.15
CA GLY A 78 -9.58 21.18 1.62
C GLY A 78 -9.54 21.31 0.10
N VAL A 79 -10.29 20.48 -0.62
CA VAL A 79 -10.31 20.52 -2.10
C VAL A 79 -11.00 21.79 -2.61
N SER A 80 -12.09 22.23 -1.98
CA SER A 80 -12.79 23.45 -2.39
C SER A 80 -11.90 24.68 -2.23
N ALA A 81 -11.08 24.71 -1.17
CA ALA A 81 -10.13 25.78 -0.93
C ALA A 81 -9.05 25.90 -2.03
N LEU A 82 -8.77 24.81 -2.77
CA LEU A 82 -7.80 24.84 -3.88
C LEU A 82 -8.36 25.55 -5.13
N PHE A 83 -9.67 25.76 -5.21
CA PHE A 83 -10.36 26.31 -6.38
C PHE A 83 -11.14 27.60 -6.07
N LEU A 84 -10.81 28.31 -4.98
CA LEU A 84 -11.53 29.54 -4.61
C LEU A 84 -11.40 30.66 -5.64
N ASP A 85 -10.26 30.70 -6.34
CA ASP A 85 -9.99 31.70 -7.38
C ASP A 85 -10.34 31.19 -8.79
N ASP A 86 -11.02 30.03 -8.90
CA ASP A 86 -11.38 29.35 -10.15
C ASP A 86 -10.21 28.99 -11.09
N GLU A 87 -8.97 29.05 -10.58
CA GLU A 87 -7.78 28.65 -11.33
C GLU A 87 -7.61 27.12 -11.33
N ALA A 88 -7.22 26.57 -12.49
CA ALA A 88 -6.86 25.17 -12.60
C ALA A 88 -5.56 24.88 -11.86
N ILE A 89 -5.45 23.69 -11.25
CA ILE A 89 -4.23 23.29 -10.54
C ILE A 89 -3.10 23.06 -11.55
N ALA A 90 -2.09 23.95 -11.54
CA ALA A 90 -0.87 23.78 -12.30
C ALA A 90 0.17 22.98 -11.47
N LEU A 91 0.44 21.74 -11.88
CA LEU A 91 1.43 20.86 -11.22
C LEU A 91 2.84 21.47 -11.15
N THR A 92 3.18 22.41 -12.03
CA THR A 92 4.47 23.11 -12.03
C THR A 92 4.73 23.80 -10.70
N ASP A 93 3.67 24.26 -10.04
CA ASP A 93 3.74 25.19 -8.90
C ASP A 93 3.89 24.47 -7.56
N PHE A 94 3.74 23.15 -7.55
CA PHE A 94 3.83 22.33 -6.34
C PHE A 94 5.17 21.59 -6.27
N SER A 95 5.85 21.61 -5.13
CA SER A 95 6.80 20.54 -4.82
C SER A 95 6.04 19.24 -4.52
N GLU A 96 6.75 18.10 -4.48
CA GLU A 96 6.13 16.82 -4.09
C GLU A 96 5.53 16.88 -2.66
N SER A 97 6.21 17.59 -1.76
CA SER A 97 5.70 17.86 -0.41
C SER A 97 4.43 18.71 -0.44
N ASP A 98 4.36 19.71 -1.33
CA ASP A 98 3.16 20.52 -1.48
C ASP A 98 1.99 19.70 -2.05
N LEU A 99 2.25 18.81 -3.01
CA LEU A 99 1.23 17.86 -3.48
C LEU A 99 0.74 16.98 -2.35
N LEU A 100 1.65 16.47 -1.51
CA LEU A 100 1.26 15.64 -0.36
C LEU A 100 0.36 16.40 0.64
N HIS A 101 0.70 17.65 0.95
CA HIS A 101 0.05 18.40 2.03
C HIS A 101 -1.12 19.29 1.61
N SER A 102 -1.20 19.65 0.33
CA SER A 102 -2.27 20.50 -0.22
C SER A 102 -3.30 19.68 -0.98
N VAL A 103 -2.86 18.79 -1.88
CA VAL A 103 -3.73 17.99 -2.76
C VAL A 103 -4.13 16.68 -2.07
N TRP A 104 -3.14 15.90 -1.65
CA TRP A 104 -3.33 14.52 -1.20
C TRP A 104 -3.46 14.36 0.31
N ARG A 105 -3.72 15.46 1.02
CA ARG A 105 -3.81 15.51 2.48
C ARG A 105 -4.86 14.57 3.07
N PHE A 106 -5.95 14.37 2.35
CA PHE A 106 -7.08 13.54 2.79
C PHE A 106 -6.66 12.08 3.05
N ILE A 107 -5.65 11.56 2.33
CA ILE A 107 -5.19 10.17 2.45
C ILE A 107 -4.71 9.87 3.86
N TYR A 108 -3.73 10.62 4.37
CA TYR A 108 -3.20 10.35 5.71
C TYR A 108 -4.13 10.84 6.83
N ARG A 109 -4.97 11.85 6.55
CA ARG A 109 -5.99 12.32 7.50
C ARG A 109 -7.10 11.29 7.73
N ALA A 110 -7.38 10.41 6.77
CA ALA A 110 -8.33 9.30 6.93
C ALA A 110 -7.99 8.41 8.15
N PHE A 111 -6.71 8.33 8.49
CA PHE A 111 -6.16 7.50 9.56
C PHE A 111 -6.10 8.17 10.93
N PHE A 112 -6.61 9.41 11.08
CA PHE A 112 -6.50 10.18 12.32
C PHE A 112 -7.12 9.43 13.53
N SER A 113 -8.35 8.97 13.38
CA SER A 113 -9.11 8.18 14.37
C SER A 113 -8.86 6.67 14.28
N SER A 114 -8.00 6.21 13.36
CA SER A 114 -7.76 4.78 13.10
C SER A 114 -6.75 4.18 14.10
N PRO A 115 -6.84 2.87 14.40
CA PRO A 115 -5.73 2.13 15.02
C PRO A 115 -4.47 2.08 14.13
N VAL A 116 -4.62 2.22 12.82
CA VAL A 116 -3.52 2.38 11.86
C VAL A 116 -3.07 3.83 11.88
N LYS A 117 -1.77 4.09 12.03
CA LYS A 117 -1.18 5.42 12.00
C LYS A 117 -0.41 5.65 10.70
N ALA A 118 -0.69 6.77 10.05
CA ALA A 118 0.07 7.27 8.91
C ALA A 118 1.31 8.03 9.42
N MET A 119 2.50 7.49 9.17
CA MET A 119 3.77 8.07 9.58
C MET A 119 4.37 8.85 8.41
N LEU A 120 4.35 10.18 8.52
CA LEU A 120 4.87 11.09 7.50
C LEU A 120 6.39 11.30 7.63
N GLY A 121 6.99 11.75 6.52
CA GLY A 121 8.40 12.13 6.39
C GLY A 121 9.28 10.90 6.14
N GLU A 122 9.97 10.86 5.00
CA GLU A 122 10.80 9.75 4.49
C GLU A 122 11.09 8.64 5.52
N ARG A 123 10.18 7.66 5.61
CA ARG A 123 10.31 6.55 6.57
C ARG A 123 11.01 5.39 5.92
N CYS A 124 11.89 4.73 6.67
CA CYS A 124 12.49 3.48 6.22
C CYS A 124 11.63 2.31 6.69
N SER A 125 11.15 1.47 5.76
CA SER A 125 10.42 0.24 6.11
C SER A 125 11.34 -0.74 6.84
N VAL A 126 10.91 -1.17 8.02
CA VAL A 126 11.56 -2.23 8.80
C VAL A 126 11.40 -3.57 8.09
N ALA A 127 10.25 -3.83 7.47
CA ALA A 127 10.02 -5.08 6.76
C ALA A 127 11.00 -5.27 5.59
N VAL A 128 11.20 -4.22 4.78
CA VAL A 128 12.22 -4.24 3.71
C VAL A 128 13.63 -4.38 4.28
N ALA A 129 13.92 -3.71 5.41
CA ALA A 129 15.21 -3.88 6.07
C ALA A 129 15.40 -5.33 6.56
N MET A 130 14.38 -6.02 7.06
CA MET A 130 14.49 -7.42 7.45
C MET A 130 14.79 -8.30 6.23
N GLY A 131 14.01 -8.18 5.15
CA GLY A 131 14.24 -8.96 3.93
C GLY A 131 15.62 -8.75 3.30
N ARG A 132 16.14 -7.51 3.31
CA ARG A 132 17.50 -7.22 2.81
C ARG A 132 18.63 -7.79 3.67
N ASN A 133 18.35 -8.16 4.91
CA ASN A 133 19.34 -8.63 5.88
C ASN A 133 19.04 -10.04 6.39
N GLU A 134 18.19 -10.81 5.68
CA GLU A 134 17.77 -12.16 6.10
C GLU A 134 18.97 -13.12 6.25
N ASP A 135 19.93 -13.06 5.33
CA ASP A 135 21.15 -13.88 5.34
C ASP A 135 22.20 -13.42 6.38
N ARG A 136 21.92 -12.36 7.14
CA ARG A 136 22.93 -11.73 8.00
C ARG A 136 23.08 -12.52 9.30
N SER A 137 24.21 -13.19 9.46
CA SER A 137 24.52 -14.06 10.61
C SER A 137 25.49 -13.43 11.63
N LEU A 138 25.78 -14.19 12.70
CA LEU A 138 26.90 -13.89 13.60
C LEU A 138 28.23 -13.90 12.85
N GLU A 139 29.19 -13.14 13.37
CA GLU A 139 30.57 -13.12 12.88
C GLU A 139 31.25 -14.46 13.20
N ASP A 140 31.91 -15.03 12.20
CA ASP A 140 32.79 -16.19 12.36
C ASP A 140 34.16 -15.82 11.79
N LEU A 141 34.53 -16.36 10.62
CA LEU A 141 35.80 -16.02 9.95
C LEU A 141 35.76 -14.68 9.20
N GLU A 142 34.61 -14.32 8.61
CA GLU A 142 34.44 -13.07 7.87
C GLU A 142 33.76 -12.00 8.73
N LYS A 143 34.24 -10.75 8.59
CA LYS A 143 33.64 -9.60 9.24
C LYS A 143 32.23 -9.37 8.69
N ARG A 144 31.25 -9.35 9.59
CA ARG A 144 29.86 -9.04 9.27
C ARG A 144 29.72 -7.66 8.63
N GLU A 145 29.07 -7.65 7.48
CA GLU A 145 28.75 -6.43 6.73
C GLU A 145 27.82 -5.52 7.53
N ARG A 146 27.83 -4.21 7.24
CA ARG A 146 26.90 -3.24 7.86
C ARG A 146 25.45 -3.56 7.48
N LYS A 147 24.51 -3.25 8.38
CA LYS A 147 23.08 -3.46 8.14
C LYS A 147 22.62 -2.62 6.95
N SER A 148 22.01 -3.26 5.95
CA SER A 148 21.35 -2.55 4.86
C SER A 148 20.08 -1.85 5.38
N VAL A 149 19.88 -0.60 5.01
CA VAL A 149 18.67 0.17 5.36
C VAL A 149 17.49 -0.32 4.51
N GLY A 150 16.27 -0.19 5.01
CA GLY A 150 15.04 -0.50 4.27
C GLY A 150 14.77 0.48 3.13
N SER A 151 13.69 0.24 2.37
CA SER A 151 13.21 1.21 1.38
C SER A 151 12.71 2.46 2.10
N LYS A 152 13.08 3.64 1.56
CA LYS A 152 12.51 4.92 1.98
C LYS A 152 11.18 5.13 1.27
N VAL A 153 10.14 5.44 2.04
CA VAL A 153 8.78 5.66 1.57
C VAL A 153 8.23 6.98 2.13
N ASP A 154 7.32 7.63 1.40
CA ASP A 154 6.81 8.95 1.78
C ASP A 154 5.87 8.88 2.99
N ILE A 155 5.03 7.86 2.99
CA ILE A 155 4.15 7.52 4.11
C ILE A 155 4.26 6.04 4.40
N LEU A 156 4.40 5.73 5.69
CA LEU A 156 4.33 4.37 6.20
C LEU A 156 3.06 4.23 7.06
N PHE A 157 2.19 3.29 6.72
CA PHE A 157 0.99 2.97 7.50
C PHE A 157 1.29 1.79 8.43
N LYS A 158 1.11 1.99 9.75
CA LYS A 158 1.42 0.94 10.74
C LYS A 158 0.50 0.93 11.93
N ALA A 159 0.33 -0.24 12.56
CA ALA A 159 -0.28 -0.38 13.88
C ALA A 159 0.71 -1.02 14.85
N GLY A 160 1.15 -0.24 15.84
CA GLY A 160 2.25 -0.64 16.72
C GLY A 160 3.54 -0.91 15.93
N VAL A 161 3.97 -2.17 15.94
CA VAL A 161 5.16 -2.67 15.22
C VAL A 161 4.85 -3.23 13.83
N HIS A 162 3.58 -3.33 13.45
CA HIS A 162 3.16 -3.98 12.21
C HIS A 162 2.98 -2.95 11.09
N GLU A 163 3.81 -3.06 10.05
CA GLU A 163 3.69 -2.28 8.82
C GLU A 163 2.59 -2.91 7.94
N LEU A 164 1.59 -2.11 7.56
CA LEU A 164 0.38 -2.58 6.86
C LEU A 164 0.28 -2.03 5.44
N GLY A 165 1.09 -1.02 5.13
CA GLY A 165 1.02 -0.37 3.86
C GLY A 165 1.96 0.80 3.73
N SER A 166 1.97 1.36 2.53
CA SER A 166 2.82 2.51 2.20
C SER A 166 2.19 3.41 1.15
N ARG A 167 2.81 4.55 0.92
CA ARG A 167 2.52 5.44 -0.20
C ARG A 167 3.83 5.80 -0.87
N GLU A 168 3.79 5.82 -2.20
CA GLU A 168 4.80 6.45 -3.05
C GLU A 168 4.11 7.56 -3.86
N ALA A 169 4.73 8.73 -3.91
CA ALA A 169 4.28 9.86 -4.69
C ALA A 169 5.35 10.31 -5.68
N GLU A 170 4.89 10.86 -6.79
CA GLU A 170 5.76 11.47 -7.77
C GLU A 170 5.06 12.67 -8.39
N LYS A 171 5.83 13.73 -8.66
CA LYS A 171 5.28 15.04 -9.07
C LYS A 171 4.69 15.03 -10.47
N SER A 172 5.24 14.23 -11.38
CA SER A 172 4.87 14.28 -12.79
C SER A 172 3.64 13.41 -13.10
N ASN A 173 2.82 13.86 -14.06
CA ASN A 173 1.84 13.00 -14.71
C ASN A 173 2.62 12.03 -15.61
N ILE A 174 3.04 10.93 -15.02
CA ILE A 174 3.91 9.96 -15.65
C ILE A 174 3.08 8.99 -16.49
N VAL A 175 3.51 8.76 -17.73
CA VAL A 175 2.87 7.81 -18.64
C VAL A 175 3.28 6.39 -18.23
N PRO A 176 2.44 5.35 -18.39
CA PRO A 176 2.76 3.99 -17.94
C PRO A 176 4.08 3.36 -18.47
N ILE A 177 4.71 3.97 -19.47
CA ILE A 177 5.99 3.52 -20.06
C ILE A 177 7.22 4.13 -19.40
N ASP A 178 7.05 5.16 -18.58
CA ASP A 178 8.17 5.87 -17.98
C ASP A 178 8.84 5.02 -16.89
N ASP A 179 10.18 5.03 -16.89
CA ASP A 179 11.01 4.27 -15.96
C ASP A 179 10.65 4.52 -14.50
N LYS A 180 10.20 5.72 -14.15
CA LYS A 180 9.79 6.05 -12.78
C LYS A 180 8.50 5.35 -12.36
N TYR A 181 7.47 5.30 -13.21
CA TYR A 181 6.26 4.54 -12.91
C TYR A 181 6.57 3.05 -12.78
N LEU A 182 7.42 2.53 -13.68
CA LEU A 182 7.86 1.13 -13.64
C LEU A 182 8.68 0.83 -12.38
N ASN A 183 9.66 1.66 -12.04
CA ASN A 183 10.58 1.42 -10.94
C ASN A 183 9.96 1.70 -9.57
N ASP A 184 9.33 2.86 -9.38
CA ASP A 184 8.81 3.25 -8.07
C ASP A 184 7.40 2.69 -7.86
N GLY A 185 6.54 2.79 -8.87
CA GLY A 185 5.16 2.31 -8.80
C GLY A 185 5.01 0.80 -8.95
N LEU A 186 5.57 0.20 -10.01
CA LEU A 186 5.34 -1.22 -10.33
C LEU A 186 6.35 -2.17 -9.68
N MET A 187 7.47 -1.66 -9.18
CA MET A 187 8.53 -2.48 -8.60
C MET A 187 8.78 -2.18 -7.12
N LYS A 188 9.12 -0.94 -6.76
CA LYS A 188 9.48 -0.57 -5.38
C LYS A 188 8.29 -0.73 -4.43
N LEU A 189 7.12 -0.20 -4.77
CA LEU A 189 5.94 -0.28 -3.92
C LEU A 189 5.47 -1.75 -3.75
N PRO A 190 5.24 -2.56 -4.81
CA PRO A 190 4.87 -3.96 -4.65
C PRO A 190 5.89 -4.81 -3.87
N LYS A 191 7.20 -4.59 -4.06
CA LYS A 191 8.23 -5.28 -3.26
C LYS A 191 8.15 -4.89 -1.77
N THR A 192 7.94 -3.61 -1.50
CA THR A 192 7.75 -3.09 -0.14
C THR A 192 6.51 -3.70 0.51
N LEU A 193 5.38 -3.77 -0.21
CA LEU A 193 4.15 -4.40 0.28
C LEU A 193 4.31 -5.90 0.51
N ARG A 194 5.10 -6.59 -0.33
CA ARG A 194 5.42 -8.01 -0.14
C ARG A 194 6.22 -8.25 1.12
N ASP A 195 7.25 -7.44 1.36
CA ASP A 195 8.10 -7.57 2.55
C ASP A 195 7.27 -7.33 3.82
N MET A 196 6.38 -6.33 3.79
CA MET A 196 5.41 -6.09 4.87
C MET A 196 4.50 -7.30 5.08
N LEU A 197 3.94 -7.87 3.99
CA LEU A 197 3.06 -9.04 4.08
C LEU A 197 3.78 -10.27 4.64
N SER A 198 5.06 -10.47 4.26
CA SER A 198 5.93 -11.52 4.80
C SER A 198 6.01 -11.45 6.33
N MET A 199 6.29 -10.26 6.88
CA MET A 199 6.34 -10.03 8.33
C MET A 199 4.98 -10.31 9.01
N LEU A 200 3.87 -9.94 8.38
CA LEU A 200 2.53 -10.19 8.93
C LEU A 200 2.22 -11.70 8.97
N VAL A 201 2.61 -12.43 7.92
CA VAL A 201 2.47 -13.89 7.83
C VAL A 201 3.30 -14.58 8.91
N GLU A 202 4.53 -14.15 9.18
CA GLU A 202 5.34 -14.71 10.29
C GLU A 202 4.69 -14.51 11.67
N VAL A 203 4.01 -13.38 11.86
CA VAL A 203 3.32 -13.07 13.12
C VAL A 203 2.10 -13.97 13.31
N ASN A 204 1.33 -14.25 12.26
CA ASN A 204 0.16 -15.14 12.29
C ASN A 204 0.04 -16.02 11.03
N PRO A 205 0.79 -17.14 10.95
CA PRO A 205 0.80 -18.00 9.76
C PRO A 205 -0.56 -18.62 9.45
N GLU A 206 -1.37 -18.92 10.46
CA GLU A 206 -2.73 -19.48 10.32
C GLU A 206 -3.65 -18.53 9.54
N LYS A 207 -3.34 -17.23 9.51
CA LYS A 207 -4.14 -16.20 8.83
C LYS A 207 -3.55 -15.73 7.51
N THR A 208 -2.51 -16.40 6.97
CA THR A 208 -1.83 -16.02 5.72
C THR A 208 -2.79 -15.56 4.62
N ASN A 209 -3.82 -16.36 4.31
CA ASN A 209 -4.76 -16.04 3.23
C ASN A 209 -5.81 -14.99 3.58
N SER A 210 -5.77 -14.40 4.77
CA SER A 210 -6.67 -13.33 5.23
C SER A 210 -5.95 -12.00 5.41
N LEU A 211 -4.61 -11.99 5.32
CA LEU A 211 -3.80 -10.79 5.48
C LEU A 211 -3.63 -10.07 4.13
N VAL A 212 -3.65 -8.74 4.18
CA VAL A 212 -3.45 -7.87 3.02
C VAL A 212 -2.57 -6.69 3.41
N THR A 213 -1.67 -6.28 2.51
CA THR A 213 -0.96 -5.00 2.59
C THR A 213 -1.41 -4.05 1.49
N VAL A 214 -1.47 -2.75 1.78
CA VAL A 214 -2.09 -1.75 0.89
C VAL A 214 -1.13 -0.61 0.56
N GLY A 215 -1.06 -0.24 -0.71
CA GLY A 215 -0.25 0.84 -1.25
C GLY A 215 -1.11 1.92 -1.89
N PHE A 216 -0.78 3.18 -1.64
CA PHE A 216 -1.32 4.32 -2.39
C PHE A 216 -0.24 4.81 -3.36
N LEU A 217 -0.47 4.66 -4.66
CA LEU A 217 0.44 5.13 -5.70
C LEU A 217 -0.07 6.44 -6.27
N LEU A 218 0.68 7.52 -6.10
CA LEU A 218 0.31 8.84 -6.58
C LEU A 218 1.25 9.30 -7.68
N MET A 219 0.69 9.65 -8.83
CA MET A 219 1.43 10.07 -10.01
C MET A 219 0.84 11.39 -10.51
N GLY A 220 1.42 12.50 -10.08
CA GLY A 220 0.88 13.84 -10.31
C GLY A 220 -0.51 14.01 -9.68
N LEU A 221 -1.52 14.19 -10.53
CA LEU A 221 -2.93 14.30 -10.13
C LEU A 221 -3.70 12.96 -10.25
N GLU A 222 -3.02 11.83 -10.45
CA GLU A 222 -3.66 10.51 -10.46
C GLU A 222 -3.36 9.71 -9.20
N MET A 223 -4.34 8.95 -8.74
CA MET A 223 -4.20 7.99 -7.64
C MET A 223 -4.63 6.59 -8.06
N GLU A 224 -3.80 5.60 -7.71
CA GLU A 224 -4.10 4.18 -7.83
C GLU A 224 -3.91 3.52 -6.46
N VAL A 225 -4.85 2.66 -6.07
CA VAL A 225 -4.72 1.85 -4.85
C VAL A 225 -4.29 0.45 -5.25
N ILE A 226 -3.15 0.03 -4.71
CA ILE A 226 -2.56 -1.27 -4.92
C ILE A 226 -2.74 -2.06 -3.63
N PHE A 227 -3.06 -3.35 -3.71
CA PHE A 227 -3.00 -4.21 -2.55
C PHE A 227 -2.41 -5.58 -2.89
N MET A 228 -1.79 -6.19 -1.90
CA MET A 228 -1.14 -7.48 -2.02
C MET A 228 -1.72 -8.48 -1.04
N ASP A 229 -2.08 -9.65 -1.54
CA ASP A 229 -2.64 -10.75 -0.77
C ASP A 229 -1.99 -12.09 -1.14
N VAL A 230 -2.23 -13.14 -0.34
CA VAL A 230 -1.92 -14.53 -0.68
C VAL A 230 -3.25 -15.26 -0.90
N PRO A 231 -3.71 -15.44 -2.14
CA PRO A 231 -5.06 -15.98 -2.41
C PRO A 231 -5.26 -17.41 -1.87
N VAL A 232 -4.20 -18.23 -1.93
CA VAL A 232 -4.18 -19.61 -1.46
C VAL A 232 -2.76 -20.05 -1.13
N GLY A 233 -2.62 -21.00 -0.21
CA GLY A 233 -1.33 -21.53 0.22
C GLY A 233 -0.53 -20.48 0.98
N HIS A 234 0.80 -20.47 0.81
CA HIS A 234 1.67 -19.64 1.63
C HIS A 234 2.75 -18.85 0.88
N SER A 235 2.93 -19.08 -0.42
CA SER A 235 4.11 -18.58 -1.15
C SER A 235 3.78 -17.61 -2.28
N ILE A 236 2.58 -17.69 -2.87
CA ILE A 236 2.22 -16.90 -4.05
C ILE A 236 1.43 -15.68 -3.63
N ALA A 237 2.12 -14.55 -3.56
CA ALA A 237 1.48 -13.25 -3.41
C ALA A 237 0.95 -12.73 -4.75
N ARG A 238 -0.25 -12.14 -4.75
CA ARG A 238 -0.88 -11.48 -5.90
C ARG A 238 -0.97 -9.98 -5.64
N VAL A 239 -0.71 -9.19 -6.67
CA VAL A 239 -1.00 -7.76 -6.71
C VAL A 239 -2.37 -7.58 -7.35
N SER A 240 -3.20 -6.76 -6.71
CA SER A 240 -4.44 -6.23 -7.30
C SER A 240 -4.38 -4.71 -7.25
N LYS A 241 -5.02 -4.06 -8.23
CA LYS A 241 -5.00 -2.60 -8.36
C LYS A 241 -6.39 -2.09 -8.70
N SER A 242 -6.69 -0.88 -8.24
CA SER A 242 -7.85 -0.14 -8.69
C SER A 242 -7.62 0.43 -10.10
N HIS A 243 -8.68 0.96 -10.71
CA HIS A 243 -8.48 1.93 -11.79
C HIS A 243 -7.74 3.16 -11.25
N LYS A 244 -7.16 3.95 -12.16
CA LYS A 244 -6.62 5.26 -11.85
C LYS A 244 -7.77 6.25 -11.63
N PHE A 245 -7.72 6.99 -10.54
CA PHE A 245 -8.66 8.06 -10.22
C PHE A 245 -7.96 9.40 -10.37
N GLY A 246 -8.54 10.30 -11.15
CA GLY A 246 -8.04 11.66 -11.29
C GLY A 246 -8.41 12.51 -10.07
N PHE A 247 -7.54 13.43 -9.69
CA PHE A 247 -7.85 14.56 -8.83
C PHE A 247 -8.57 15.63 -9.68
N PRO A 248 -9.57 16.34 -9.13
CA PRO A 248 -10.26 17.38 -9.89
C PRO A 248 -9.30 18.43 -10.41
N VAL A 249 -9.60 18.96 -11.60
CA VAL A 249 -8.80 20.00 -12.26
C VAL A 249 -9.52 21.36 -12.31
N SER A 250 -10.78 21.39 -11.89
CA SER A 250 -11.60 22.60 -11.74
C SER A 250 -12.68 22.38 -10.67
N HIS A 251 -13.36 23.45 -10.23
CA HIS A 251 -14.45 23.31 -9.27
C HIS A 251 -15.58 22.41 -9.80
N SER A 252 -15.86 22.49 -11.11
CA SER A 252 -16.95 21.77 -11.77
C SER A 252 -16.78 20.24 -11.75
N THR A 253 -15.55 19.75 -11.57
CA THR A 253 -15.25 18.31 -11.53
C THR A 253 -14.97 17.79 -10.12
N ILE A 254 -15.05 18.62 -9.08
CA ILE A 254 -14.80 18.18 -7.69
C ILE A 254 -15.70 17.01 -7.31
N THR A 255 -17.00 17.10 -7.55
CA THR A 255 -17.94 16.04 -7.14
C THR A 255 -17.68 14.74 -7.90
N ILE A 256 -17.43 14.83 -9.20
CA ILE A 256 -17.19 13.68 -10.08
C ILE A 256 -15.87 12.98 -9.76
N ASP A 257 -14.79 13.73 -9.56
CA ASP A 257 -13.43 13.18 -9.46
C ASP A 257 -13.01 12.94 -8.01
N PHE A 258 -13.40 13.82 -7.08
CA PHE A 258 -12.93 13.76 -5.70
C PHE A 258 -13.74 12.81 -4.81
N ILE A 259 -15.04 12.62 -5.06
CA ILE A 259 -15.86 11.67 -4.29
C ILE A 259 -15.30 10.23 -4.43
N PRO A 260 -15.01 9.71 -5.64
CA PRO A 260 -14.37 8.40 -5.78
C PRO A 260 -13.02 8.29 -5.06
N LEU A 261 -12.23 9.37 -5.01
CA LEU A 261 -10.95 9.40 -4.28
C LEU A 261 -11.14 9.22 -2.77
N LEU A 262 -12.17 9.86 -2.18
CA LEU A 262 -12.53 9.65 -0.78
C LEU A 262 -12.98 8.20 -0.56
N GLU A 263 -13.85 7.67 -1.41
CA GLU A 263 -14.36 6.30 -1.27
C GLU A 263 -13.24 5.26 -1.31
N ILE A 264 -12.35 5.31 -2.32
CA ILE A 264 -11.27 4.33 -2.45
C ILE A 264 -10.23 4.47 -1.33
N THR A 265 -10.00 5.69 -0.82
CA THR A 265 -9.14 5.93 0.34
C THR A 265 -9.70 5.29 1.60
N TRP A 266 -11.00 5.44 1.83
CA TRP A 266 -11.68 4.80 2.94
C TRP A 266 -11.60 3.26 2.82
N LYS A 267 -11.84 2.72 1.62
CA LYS A 267 -11.72 1.28 1.35
C LYS A 267 -10.32 0.76 1.66
N GLY A 268 -9.28 1.46 1.21
CA GLY A 268 -7.88 1.13 1.51
C GLY A 268 -7.56 1.15 3.01
N LYS A 269 -8.03 2.19 3.73
CA LYS A 269 -7.94 2.25 5.20
C LYS A 269 -8.60 1.05 5.86
N LYS A 270 -9.83 0.71 5.47
CA LYS A 270 -10.59 -0.39 6.06
C LYS A 270 -9.96 -1.76 5.82
N MET A 271 -9.34 -1.97 4.66
CA MET A 271 -8.54 -3.17 4.43
C MET A 271 -7.40 -3.30 5.44
N MET A 272 -6.65 -2.21 5.71
CA MET A 272 -5.58 -2.24 6.72
C MET A 272 -6.13 -2.51 8.14
N GLU A 273 -7.27 -1.92 8.49
CA GLU A 273 -7.95 -2.17 9.77
C GLU A 273 -8.39 -3.65 9.91
N ARG A 274 -8.96 -4.24 8.86
CA ARG A 274 -9.33 -5.66 8.82
C ARG A 274 -8.10 -6.58 8.93
N THR A 275 -6.99 -6.21 8.31
CA THR A 275 -5.73 -6.95 8.44
C THR A 275 -5.28 -6.99 9.91
N ILE A 276 -5.43 -5.92 10.69
CA ILE A 276 -5.11 -5.92 12.13
C ILE A 276 -6.01 -6.89 12.89
N LEU A 277 -7.31 -6.89 12.60
CA LEU A 277 -8.26 -7.80 13.24
C LEU A 277 -7.87 -9.26 12.97
N ALA A 278 -7.57 -9.59 11.70
CA ALA A 278 -7.11 -10.92 11.33
C ALA A 278 -5.77 -11.28 11.99
N LEU A 279 -4.83 -10.34 12.07
CA LEU A 279 -3.52 -10.54 12.70
C LEU A 279 -3.65 -10.86 14.20
N ASN A 280 -4.55 -10.16 14.88
CA ASN A 280 -4.79 -10.32 16.32
C ASN A 280 -5.64 -11.55 16.66
N ASP A 281 -6.41 -12.09 15.71
CA ASP A 281 -7.08 -13.38 15.82
C ASP A 281 -6.06 -14.52 15.69
N ARG A 282 -5.24 -14.67 16.74
CA ARG A 282 -4.19 -15.69 16.84
C ARG A 282 -4.32 -16.47 18.14
N LYS A 283 -4.02 -17.76 18.06
CA LYS A 283 -3.91 -18.62 19.25
C LYS A 283 -2.65 -18.28 20.04
N ARG A 284 -2.70 -18.53 21.35
CA ARG A 284 -1.53 -18.43 22.22
C ARG A 284 -0.45 -19.42 21.74
N LYS A 285 0.76 -18.92 21.48
CA LYS A 285 1.93 -19.77 21.24
C LYS A 285 2.34 -20.45 22.55
N ALA A 286 2.57 -21.76 22.51
CA ALA A 286 3.16 -22.48 23.63
C ALA A 286 4.59 -21.97 23.87
N ALA A 287 4.99 -21.84 25.14
CA ALA A 287 6.35 -21.46 25.47
C ALA A 287 7.26 -22.70 25.36
N THR A 288 7.84 -22.90 24.18
CA THR A 288 8.75 -24.02 23.89
C THR A 288 10.14 -23.50 23.53
N MET A 289 11.18 -24.23 23.93
CA MET A 289 12.55 -23.94 23.47
C MET A 289 12.65 -24.22 21.96
N MET A 290 13.44 -23.42 21.24
CA MET A 290 13.73 -23.71 19.85
C MET A 290 14.54 -24.99 19.77
N LEU A 291 14.02 -25.99 19.07
CA LEU A 291 14.77 -27.19 18.71
C LEU A 291 15.64 -26.87 17.48
N PRO A 292 16.84 -27.46 17.35
CA PRO A 292 17.66 -27.31 16.16
C PRO A 292 16.86 -27.64 14.90
N ALA A 293 16.96 -26.77 13.89
CA ALA A 293 16.14 -26.84 12.67
C ALA A 293 16.33 -28.18 11.95
N GLY A 294 15.40 -29.09 12.19
CA GLY A 294 15.18 -30.29 11.42
C GLY A 294 13.72 -30.65 11.64
N VAL A 295 12.92 -30.56 10.57
CA VAL A 295 11.47 -30.86 10.56
C VAL A 295 10.59 -29.74 11.13
N VAL A 296 10.44 -28.61 10.42
CA VAL A 296 9.14 -28.03 10.02
C VAL A 296 9.44 -27.02 8.89
N ASN A 297 9.43 -27.47 7.64
CA ASN A 297 9.30 -26.55 6.49
C ASN A 297 7.81 -26.21 6.37
N GLU A 298 7.28 -25.43 7.31
CA GLU A 298 6.05 -24.71 7.04
C GLU A 298 6.44 -23.65 6.02
N ALA A 299 6.01 -23.82 4.77
CA ALA A 299 6.28 -22.85 3.72
C ALA A 299 5.79 -21.49 4.20
N THR A 300 6.69 -20.55 4.48
CA THR A 300 6.36 -19.17 4.81
C THR A 300 6.41 -18.31 3.56
N LEU A 301 5.64 -17.22 3.55
CA LEU A 301 5.77 -16.23 2.48
C LEU A 301 7.17 -15.64 2.57
N SER A 302 7.95 -15.70 1.48
CA SER A 302 9.29 -15.14 1.46
C SER A 302 9.28 -13.63 1.19
N PHE A 303 10.26 -12.92 1.73
CA PHE A 303 10.59 -11.56 1.33
C PHE A 303 10.81 -11.46 -0.19
N SER A 304 10.65 -10.26 -0.73
CA SER A 304 10.80 -9.95 -2.16
C SER A 304 12.24 -10.01 -2.66
N PHE A 305 13.22 -9.95 -1.75
CA PHE A 305 14.66 -9.90 -2.06
C PHE A 305 15.44 -11.16 -1.68
N VAL A 306 14.78 -12.30 -1.45
CA VAL A 306 15.49 -13.57 -1.22
C VAL A 306 16.20 -13.99 -2.52
N ARG A 307 17.42 -13.51 -2.72
CA ARG A 307 18.35 -14.09 -3.68
C ARG A 307 18.73 -15.44 -3.13
N SER A 308 18.03 -16.49 -3.54
CA SER A 308 18.57 -17.84 -3.45
C SER A 308 19.92 -17.80 -4.18
N ARG A 309 21.02 -17.78 -3.42
CA ARG A 309 22.34 -18.03 -3.98
C ARG A 309 22.31 -19.48 -4.46
N PHE A 310 21.90 -19.71 -5.70
CA PHE A 310 22.46 -20.81 -6.46
C PHE A 310 23.95 -20.49 -6.60
N LYS A 311 24.73 -20.80 -5.56
CA LYS A 311 26.15 -21.02 -5.73
C LYS A 311 26.22 -22.15 -6.74
N GLN A 312 26.56 -21.82 -7.99
CA GLN A 312 27.11 -22.83 -8.89
C GLN A 312 28.29 -23.43 -8.12
N VAL A 313 28.08 -24.65 -7.61
CA VAL A 313 29.18 -25.49 -7.15
C VAL A 313 29.94 -25.84 -8.42
N GLN A 314 30.88 -24.97 -8.82
CA GLN A 314 31.95 -25.41 -9.69
C GLN A 314 32.74 -26.42 -8.86
N HIS A 315 32.53 -27.71 -9.18
CA HIS A 315 33.43 -28.78 -8.78
C HIS A 315 34.84 -28.44 -9.27
N LYS A 316 35.67 -27.86 -8.39
CA LYS A 316 37.12 -28.02 -8.48
C LYS A 316 37.46 -29.43 -8.03
N ASN A 317 37.18 -30.40 -8.88
CA ASN A 317 37.92 -31.66 -8.91
C ASN A 317 39.05 -31.48 -9.92
N SER A 318 40.20 -31.00 -9.47
CA SER A 318 41.46 -31.28 -10.17
C SER A 318 42.55 -31.62 -9.17
N VAL A 319 42.71 -32.93 -8.98
CA VAL A 319 43.98 -33.65 -8.91
C VAL A 319 44.92 -33.27 -7.76
N TYR A 320 44.71 -33.91 -6.62
CA TYR A 320 45.81 -34.55 -5.91
C TYR A 320 46.00 -35.95 -6.51
N MET A 321 46.97 -36.11 -7.39
CA MET A 321 47.70 -37.38 -7.52
C MET A 321 49.18 -37.03 -7.63
N SER A 322 49.88 -37.36 -6.55
CA SER A 322 51.31 -37.45 -6.43
C SER A 322 51.87 -38.55 -7.34
N ARG A 323 52.93 -38.22 -8.07
CA ARG A 323 54.21 -38.94 -8.09
C ARG A 323 55.28 -38.12 -8.77
#